data_AF-A0A496S563-F1
#
_entry.id   AF-A0A496S563-F1
#
_cell.length_a   1.000
_cell.length_b   1.000
_cell.length_c   1.000
_cell.angle_alpha   90.00
_cell.angle_beta   90.00
_cell.angle_gamma   90.00
#
_symmetry.space_group_name_H-M   'P 1'
#
loop_
_entity.id
_entity.type
_entity.pdbx_description
1 polymer ?
#
loop_
_entity_poly.entity_id
_entity_poly.type
_entity_poly.pdbx_seq_one_letter_code
_entity_poly.pdbx_strand_id
1 'polypeptide(L)' 'KDFTAVIFRNSFNYFYQKGITPEVFYRGKVVEVTGRIREYNGPEIIVNSPLEIEVIE' A
#
# COMPACT_ATOMS: atom_id res chain seq x y z
N LYS A 1 12.52 -14.09 -4.05
CA LYS A 1 11.56 -13.41 -3.16
C LYS A 1 10.96 -12.27 -3.95
N ASP A 2 9.65 -12.07 -3.82
CA ASP A 2 8.92 -11.12 -4.65
C ASP A 2 8.92 -9.73 -4.01
N PHE A 3 8.60 -8.72 -4.82
CA PHE A 3 8.38 -7.37 -4.35
C PHE A 3 7.11 -7.28 -3.51
N THR A 4 7.16 -6.56 -2.38
CA THR A 4 6.01 -6.36 -1.49
C THR A 4 5.73 -4.89 -1.22
N ALA A 5 4.46 -4.50 -1.30
CA ALA A 5 3.98 -3.22 -0.76
C ALA A 5 3.25 -3.48 0.56
N VAL A 6 3.64 -2.78 1.63
CA VAL A 6 3.14 -3.03 2.99
C VAL A 6 2.45 -1.79 3.54
N ILE A 7 1.19 -1.94 3.94
CA ILE A 7 0.44 -0.93 4.70
C ILE A 7 0.42 -1.39 6.16
N PHE A 8 1.12 -0.69 7.05
CA PHE A 8 1.08 -1.00 8.47
C PHE A 8 -0.21 -0.50 9.13
N ARG A 9 -0.62 -1.18 10.21
CA ARG A 9 -1.85 -0.87 10.95
C ARG A 9 -1.91 0.56 11.48
N ASN A 10 -0.77 1.14 11.86
CA ASN A 10 -0.68 2.55 12.29
C ASN A 10 -1.01 3.54 11.16
N SER A 11 -0.88 3.14 9.90
CA SER A 11 -1.23 3.97 8.74
C SER A 11 -2.71 3.90 8.37
N PHE A 12 -3.47 2.93 8.89
CA PHE A 12 -4.88 2.70 8.50
C PHE A 12 -5.76 3.93 8.69
N ASN A 13 -5.49 4.74 9.72
CA ASN A 13 -6.23 5.98 9.98
C ASN A 13 -6.24 6.94 8.77
N TYR A 14 -5.15 7.01 7.99
CA TYR A 14 -5.09 7.85 6.79
C TYR A 14 -5.96 7.32 5.65
N PHE A 15 -6.11 5.99 5.56
CA PHE A 15 -6.98 5.35 4.57
C PHE A 15 -8.45 5.48 4.95
N TYR A 16 -8.78 5.27 6.21
CA TYR A 16 -10.16 5.41 6.71
C TYR A 16 -10.70 6.84 6.52
N GLN A 17 -9.86 7.87 6.67
CA GLN A 17 -10.24 9.26 6.38
C GLN A 17 -10.63 9.51 4.92
N LYS A 18 -10.19 8.65 4.00
CA LYS A 18 -10.59 8.65 2.59
C LYS A 18 -11.72 7.66 2.27
N GLY A 19 -12.32 7.04 3.30
CA GLY A 19 -13.34 6.00 3.13
C GLY A 19 -12.78 4.68 2.60
N ILE A 20 -11.47 4.47 2.69
CA ILE A 20 -10.78 3.27 2.18
C ILE A 20 -10.55 2.32 3.36
N THR A 21 -11.05 1.08 3.24
CA THR A 21 -10.66 -0.03 4.12
C THR A 21 -9.61 -0.87 3.40
N PRO A 22 -8.30 -0.72 3.71
CA PRO A 22 -7.21 -1.28 2.89
C PRO A 22 -7.33 -2.78 2.64
N GLU A 23 -7.76 -3.54 3.63
CA GLU A 23 -7.83 -5.01 3.61
C GLU A 23 -8.77 -5.57 2.54
N VAL A 24 -9.77 -4.78 2.16
CA VAL A 24 -10.78 -5.14 1.15
C VAL A 24 -10.66 -4.29 -0.10
N PHE A 25 -10.31 -3.00 0.03
CA PHE A 25 -10.38 -2.05 -1.07
C PHE A 25 -9.38 -2.37 -2.20
N TYR A 26 -8.17 -2.81 -1.88
CA TYR A 26 -7.13 -3.11 -2.87
C TYR A 26 -7.09 -4.59 -3.30
N ARG A 27 -7.87 -5.45 -2.65
CA ARG A 27 -7.84 -6.90 -2.90
C ARG A 27 -8.26 -7.19 -4.35
N GLY A 28 -7.40 -7.88 -5.09
CA GLY A 28 -7.67 -8.30 -6.47
C GLY A 28 -7.64 -7.18 -7.51
N LYS A 29 -7.25 -5.96 -7.12
CA LYS A 29 -7.08 -4.83 -8.04
C LYS A 29 -5.64 -4.72 -8.49
N VAL A 30 -5.45 -4.22 -9.71
CA VAL A 30 -4.13 -3.79 -10.18
C VAL A 30 -3.87 -2.39 -9.63
N VAL A 31 -2.71 -2.21 -9.00
CA VAL A 31 -2.34 -0.95 -8.33
C VAL A 31 -0.97 -0.49 -8.77
N GLU A 32 -0.80 0.82 -8.84
CA GLU A 32 0.50 1.49 -8.90
C GLU A 32 0.89 1.95 -7.49
N VAL A 33 2.14 1.73 -7.08
CA VAL A 33 2.65 2.08 -5.75
C VAL A 33 3.90 2.94 -5.90
N THR A 34 3.88 4.13 -5.30
CA THR A 34 5.01 5.05 -5.30
C THR A 34 5.64 5.11 -3.91
N GLY A 35 6.95 4.91 -3.84
CA GLY A 35 7.67 5.02 -2.57
C GLY A 35 9.15 4.69 -2.69
N ARG A 36 9.85 4.73 -1.55
CA ARG A 36 11.26 4.32 -1.47
C ARG A 36 11.37 2.82 -1.34
N ILE A 37 12.06 2.18 -2.28
CA ILE A 37 12.42 0.76 -2.17
C ILE A 37 13.41 0.60 -1.00
N ARG A 38 13.18 -0.40 -0.17
CA ARG A 38 14.07 -0.85 0.89
C ARG A 38 14.23 -2.37 0.80
N GLU A 39 15.32 -2.88 1.35
CA GLU A 39 15.54 -4.32 1.41
C GLU A 39 15.18 -4.84 2.80
N TYR A 40 14.08 -5.59 2.87
CA TYR A 40 13.66 -6.32 4.05
C TYR A 40 13.05 -7.64 3.62
N ASN A 41 13.82 -8.72 3.72
CA ASN A 41 13.37 -10.02 3.20
C ASN A 41 12.93 -9.95 1.72
N GLY A 42 13.61 -9.16 0.89
CA GLY A 42 13.21 -8.84 -0.48
C GLY A 42 13.01 -7.33 -0.68
N PRO A 43 12.72 -6.86 -1.90
CA PRO A 43 12.43 -5.46 -2.15
C PRO A 43 11.04 -5.09 -1.62
N GLU A 44 10.97 -4.05 -0.79
CA GLU A 44 9.76 -3.61 -0.11
C GLU A 44 9.52 -2.11 -0.30
N ILE A 45 8.25 -1.70 -0.45
CA ILE A 45 7.79 -0.32 -0.23
C ILE A 45 6.82 -0.30 0.95
N ILE A 46 7.04 0.63 1.88
CA ILE A 46 6.10 0.92 2.97
C ILE A 46 5.16 2.03 2.52
N VAL A 47 3.87 1.73 2.46
CA VAL A 47 2.80 2.65 2.07
C VAL A 47 2.18 3.25 3.33
N ASN A 48 2.38 4.55 3.54
CA ASN A 48 1.92 5.28 4.72
C ASN A 48 0.63 6.07 4.49
N SER A 49 0.31 6.36 3.23
CA SER A 49 -0.84 7.19 2.85
C SER A 49 -1.56 6.60 1.63
N PRO A 50 -2.88 6.81 1.49
CA PRO A 50 -3.60 6.48 0.26
C PRO A 50 -3.14 7.27 -0.97
N LEU A 51 -2.30 8.31 -0.81
CA LEU A 51 -1.70 9.04 -1.94
C LEU A 51 -0.51 8.31 -2.58
N GLU A 52 0.02 7.28 -1.93
CA GLU A 52 1.18 6.51 -2.38
C GLU A 52 0.77 5.23 -3.13
N ILE A 53 -0.54 4.99 -3.29
CA ILE A 53 -1.10 3.82 -3.94
C ILE A 53 -2.36 4.21 -4.74
N GLU A 54 -2.37 3.87 -6.03
CA GLU A 54 -3.47 4.17 -6.94
C GLU A 54 -3.97 2.90 -7.63
N VAL A 55 -5.29 2.79 -7.83
CA VAL A 55 -5.90 1.71 -8.61
C VAL A 55 -5.90 2.13 -10.08
N ILE A 56 -5.34 1.31 -10.96
CA ILE A 56 -5.16 1.66 -12.38
C ILE A 56 -6.13 0.96 -13.33
N GLU A 57 -6.94 0.02 -12.83
CA GLU A 57 -7.98 -0.71 -13.59
C GLU A 57 -9.31 -0.80 -12.82
#